data_AF-A0A7S3PJX3-F1
#
_entry.id   AF-A0A7S3PJX3-F1
#
_cell.length_a   1.000
_cell.length_b   1.000
_cell.length_c   1.000
_cell.angle_alpha   90.00
_cell.angle_beta   90.00
_cell.angle_gamma   90.00
#
_symmetry.space_group_name_H-M   'P 1'
#
loop_
_entity.id
_entity.type
_entity.pdbx_description
1 polymer ?
#
loop_
_entity_poly.entity_id
_entity_poly.type
_entity_poly.pdbx_seq_one_letter_code
_entity_poly.pdbx_strand_id
1 'polypeptide(L)'
;YILLWTNIISCMAVAIGCFLPLITFELNGLVGLLLETFDQTFATREFSIITLGVLIPEAPSENAGDSLVLYFFQFLYFLVCFIAPVCQGLVLVFLLRGKFSVDNLRLTLTLTMITSFWAVLECVLVALIATIFEIGQISVKIVDFITGDRC
;
A
#
# COMPACT_ATOMS: atom_id res chain seq x y z
N TYR A 1 16.82 21.41 -18.42
CA TYR A 1 16.93 20.04 -18.96
C TYR A 1 17.15 18.99 -17.89
N ILE A 2 18.19 19.07 -17.06
CA ILE A 2 18.46 18.08 -15.99
C ILE A 2 17.22 17.83 -15.10
N LEU A 3 16.56 18.88 -14.62
CA LEU A 3 15.37 18.79 -13.76
C LEU A 3 14.12 18.20 -14.43
N LEU A 4 14.04 18.28 -15.76
CA LEU A 4 12.95 17.67 -16.52
C LEU A 4 13.18 16.16 -16.61
N TRP A 5 14.41 15.76 -16.94
CA TRP A 5 14.82 14.37 -17.00
C TRP A 5 14.69 13.67 -15.65
N THR A 6 15.08 14.33 -14.55
CA THR A 6 14.90 13.76 -13.20
C THR A 6 13.43 13.51 -12.88
N ASN A 7 12.51 14.43 -13.22
CA ASN A 7 11.08 14.22 -13.01
C ASN A 7 10.53 13.06 -13.83
N ILE A 8 10.90 12.96 -15.11
CA ILE A 8 10.46 11.87 -15.97
C ILE A 8 10.97 10.53 -15.41
N ILE A 9 12.23 10.47 -15.00
CA ILE A 9 12.82 9.27 -14.40
C ILE A 9 12.11 8.92 -13.08
N SER A 10 11.82 9.89 -12.21
CA SER A 10 11.07 9.66 -10.97
C SER A 10 9.66 9.14 -11.25
N CYS A 11 8.93 9.72 -12.20
CA CYS A 11 7.60 9.23 -12.58
C CYS A 11 7.66 7.80 -13.15
N MET A 12 8.64 7.49 -14.00
CA MET A 12 8.84 6.13 -14.51
C MET A 12 9.21 5.15 -13.39
N ALA A 13 10.06 5.56 -12.45
CA ALA A 13 10.45 4.72 -11.32
C ALA A 13 9.27 4.42 -10.39
N VAL A 14 8.41 5.42 -10.12
CA VAL A 14 7.16 5.21 -9.37
C VAL A 14 6.24 4.27 -10.14
N ALA A 15 6.02 4.52 -11.44
CA ALA A 15 5.16 3.67 -12.26
C ALA A 15 5.64 2.21 -12.27
N ILE A 16 6.95 1.97 -12.48
CA ILE A 16 7.53 0.63 -12.45
C ILE A 16 7.45 0.01 -11.05
N GLY A 17 7.74 0.80 -10.01
CA GLY A 17 7.65 0.40 -8.61
C GLY A 17 6.27 -0.14 -8.23
N CYS A 18 5.19 0.45 -8.76
CA CYS A 18 3.83 -0.02 -8.48
C CYS A 18 3.55 -1.45 -8.98
N PHE A 19 4.27 -1.94 -9.99
CA PHE A 19 4.13 -3.31 -10.51
C PHE A 19 5.10 -4.29 -9.86
N LEU A 20 6.13 -3.81 -9.17
CA LEU A 20 7.07 -4.70 -8.51
C LEU A 20 6.43 -5.32 -7.26
N PRO A 21 6.66 -6.62 -7.02
CA PRO A 21 6.32 -7.25 -5.75
C PRO A 21 7.22 -6.66 -4.66
N LEU A 22 6.68 -5.69 -3.92
CA LEU A 22 7.41 -4.96 -2.87
C LEU A 22 6.99 -5.42 -1.48
N ILE A 23 5.81 -6.02 -1.36
CA ILE A 23 5.23 -6.41 -0.09
C ILE A 23 5.29 -7.94 -0.01
N THR A 24 6.21 -8.45 0.78
CA THR A 24 6.29 -9.88 1.07
C THR A 24 5.68 -10.14 2.45
N PHE A 25 4.69 -11.03 2.51
CA PHE A 25 4.17 -11.52 3.77
C PHE A 25 4.82 -12.85 4.09
N GLU A 26 5.53 -12.87 5.21
CA GLU A 26 6.08 -14.06 5.82
C GLU A 26 5.35 -14.32 7.13
N LEU A 27 4.45 -15.29 7.13
CA LEU A 27 3.79 -15.76 8.34
C LEU A 27 4.76 -16.65 9.12
N ASN A 28 5.54 -16.03 10.01
CA ASN A 28 6.47 -16.74 10.89
C ASN A 28 5.81 -17.08 12.25
N GLY A 29 6.17 -18.22 12.84
CA GLY A 29 5.71 -18.66 14.18
C GLY A 29 4.82 -19.90 14.17
N LEU A 30 4.12 -20.20 15.27
CA LEU A 30 3.29 -21.40 15.42
C LEU A 30 2.18 -21.50 14.36
N VAL A 31 1.58 -20.36 13.98
CA VAL A 31 0.56 -20.29 12.93
C VAL A 31 1.17 -20.57 11.55
N GLY A 32 2.37 -20.02 11.29
CA GLY A 32 3.15 -20.33 10.09
C GLY A 32 3.51 -21.81 9.98
N LEU A 33 3.93 -22.42 11.10
CA LEU A 33 4.28 -23.83 11.18
C LEU A 33 3.07 -24.75 10.95
N LEU A 34 1.89 -24.38 11.46
CA LEU A 34 0.65 -25.07 11.13
C LEU A 34 0.33 -24.93 9.63
N LEU A 35 0.36 -23.71 9.07
CA LEU A 35 0.05 -23.46 7.67
C LEU A 35 1.01 -24.15 6.69
N GLU A 36 2.31 -24.18 6.99
CA GLU A 36 3.34 -24.87 6.20
C GLU A 36 3.13 -26.39 6.17
N THR A 37 2.50 -26.94 7.21
CA THR A 37 2.12 -28.35 7.24
C THR A 37 0.95 -28.67 6.29
N PHE A 38 0.11 -27.68 5.96
CA PHE A 38 -1.05 -27.85 5.07
C PHE A 38 -0.74 -27.50 3.61
N ASP A 39 0.01 -26.42 3.34
CA ASP A 39 0.41 -26.03 1.99
C ASP A 39 1.60 -25.05 2.02
N GLN A 40 2.74 -25.47 1.46
CA GLN A 40 4.01 -24.70 1.47
C GLN A 40 3.92 -23.39 0.69
N THR A 41 2.93 -23.25 -0.21
CA THR A 41 2.79 -22.04 -1.05
C THR A 41 2.21 -20.83 -0.32
N PHE A 42 1.73 -21.01 0.91
CA PHE A 42 1.14 -19.92 1.70
C PHE A 42 2.13 -19.24 2.65
N ALA A 43 3.29 -19.85 2.92
CA ALA A 43 4.26 -19.28 3.85
C ALA A 43 4.85 -17.96 3.35
N THR A 44 4.88 -17.75 2.03
CA THR A 44 5.45 -16.56 1.40
C THR A 44 4.54 -16.12 0.27
N ARG A 45 3.81 -15.01 0.45
CA ARG A 45 3.08 -14.36 -0.64
C ARG A 45 3.65 -12.99 -0.93
N GLU A 46 3.89 -12.73 -2.20
CA GLU A 46 4.35 -11.44 -2.68
C GLU A 46 3.16 -10.67 -3.29
N PHE A 47 2.99 -9.44 -2.86
CA PHE A 47 2.01 -8.52 -3.40
C PHE A 47 2.72 -7.29 -3.98
N SER A 48 2.25 -6.89 -5.15
CA SER A 48 2.51 -5.54 -5.67
C SER A 48 1.46 -4.58 -5.12
N ILE A 49 1.72 -3.29 -5.25
CA ILE A 49 0.77 -2.26 -4.82
C ILE A 49 -0.57 -2.47 -5.53
N ILE A 50 -0.54 -2.83 -6.81
CA ILE A 50 -1.75 -3.03 -7.61
C ILE A 50 -2.50 -4.29 -7.18
N THR A 51 -1.81 -5.42 -6.99
CA THR A 51 -2.49 -6.66 -6.60
C THR A 51 -3.15 -6.51 -5.24
N LEU A 52 -2.47 -5.87 -4.28
CA LEU A 52 -3.04 -5.56 -2.97
C LEU A 52 -4.28 -4.65 -3.08
N GLY A 53 -4.22 -3.62 -3.93
CA GLY A 53 -5.33 -2.68 -4.14
C GLY A 53 -6.56 -3.31 -4.81
N VAL A 54 -6.38 -4.28 -5.71
CA VAL A 54 -7.48 -5.00 -6.36
C VAL A 54 -8.17 -5.96 -5.40
N LEU A 55 -7.44 -6.51 -4.43
CA LEU A 55 -8.00 -7.45 -3.46
C LEU A 55 -8.93 -6.76 -2.45
N ILE A 56 -8.72 -5.48 -2.10
CA ILE A 56 -9.51 -4.75 -1.07
C ILE A 56 -11.03 -4.99 -1.16
N PRO A 57 -11.70 -4.82 -2.31
CA PRO A 57 -13.14 -5.06 -2.43
C PRO A 57 -13.55 -6.54 -2.32
N GLU A 58 -12.62 -7.49 -2.43
CA GLU A 58 -12.89 -8.93 -2.23
C GLU A 58 -12.94 -9.32 -0.75
N ALA A 59 -12.63 -8.40 0.17
CA ALA A 59 -12.80 -8.63 1.59
C ALA A 59 -14.27 -8.97 1.91
N PRO A 60 -14.53 -9.89 2.85
CA PRO A 60 -15.89 -10.32 3.19
C PRO A 60 -16.72 -9.11 3.64
N SER A 61 -17.86 -8.88 2.96
CA SER A 61 -18.83 -7.85 3.31
C SER A 61 -20.22 -8.47 3.44
N GLU A 62 -20.89 -8.19 4.55
CA GLU A 62 -22.23 -8.73 4.83
C GLU A 62 -23.33 -7.82 4.27
N ASN A 63 -23.07 -6.51 4.20
CA ASN A 63 -24.04 -5.50 3.74
C ASN A 63 -23.51 -4.65 2.59
N ALA A 64 -24.42 -4.12 1.76
CA ALA A 64 -24.09 -3.19 0.68
C ALA A 64 -23.40 -1.90 1.17
N GLY A 65 -23.63 -1.50 2.42
CA GLY A 65 -22.93 -0.37 3.04
C GLY A 65 -21.44 -0.65 3.27
N ASP A 66 -21.10 -1.89 3.66
CA ASP A 66 -19.72 -2.31 3.92
C ASP A 66 -18.93 -2.37 2.61
N SER A 67 -19.57 -2.85 1.53
CA SER A 67 -18.96 -2.85 0.19
C SER A 67 -18.61 -1.43 -0.28
N LEU A 68 -19.47 -0.43 -0.02
CA LEU A 68 -19.18 0.96 -0.37
C LEU A 68 -17.96 1.51 0.39
N VAL A 69 -17.83 1.15 1.67
CA VAL A 69 -16.67 1.51 2.49
C VAL A 69 -15.39 0.87 1.93
N LEU A 70 -15.44 -0.40 1.51
CA LEU A 70 -14.30 -1.09 0.89
C LEU A 70 -13.88 -0.42 -0.43
N TYR A 71 -14.82 -0.02 -1.29
CA TYR A 71 -14.51 0.73 -2.51
C TYR A 71 -13.92 2.12 -2.21
N PHE A 72 -14.39 2.78 -1.15
CA PHE A 72 -13.80 4.04 -0.71
C PHE A 72 -12.35 3.85 -0.24
N PHE A 73 -12.06 2.79 0.54
CA PHE A 73 -10.70 2.47 0.95
C PHE A 73 -9.81 2.09 -0.23
N GLN A 74 -10.32 1.35 -1.20
CA GLN A 74 -9.62 1.03 -2.45
C GLN A 74 -9.25 2.30 -3.21
N PHE A 75 -10.21 3.22 -3.39
CA PHE A 75 -9.95 4.51 -4.02
C PHE A 75 -8.90 5.32 -3.26
N LEU A 76 -9.03 5.42 -1.93
CA LEU A 76 -8.09 6.15 -1.08
C LEU A 76 -6.69 5.55 -1.16
N TYR A 77 -6.58 4.22 -1.16
CA TYR A 77 -5.33 3.50 -1.31
C TYR A 77 -4.64 3.83 -2.64
N PHE A 78 -5.36 3.72 -3.77
CA PHE A 78 -4.80 4.10 -5.07
C PHE A 78 -4.43 5.57 -5.14
N LEU A 79 -5.26 6.45 -4.58
CA LEU A 79 -4.99 7.87 -4.53
C LEU A 79 -3.69 8.15 -3.77
N VAL A 80 -3.49 7.54 -2.61
CA VAL A 80 -2.29 7.75 -1.80
C VAL A 80 -1.07 7.10 -2.45
N CYS A 81 -1.12 5.83 -2.84
CA CYS A 81 0.03 5.11 -3.41
C CYS A 81 0.49 5.64 -4.78
N PHE A 82 -0.37 6.31 -5.55
CA PHE A 82 0.02 6.88 -6.84
C PHE A 82 0.25 8.40 -6.79
N ILE A 83 -0.62 9.16 -6.13
CA ILE A 83 -0.54 10.63 -6.13
C ILE A 83 0.51 11.12 -5.12
N ALA A 84 0.62 10.50 -3.94
CA ALA A 84 1.58 10.91 -2.92
C ALA A 84 3.04 10.91 -3.43
N PRO A 85 3.57 9.82 -4.02
CA PRO A 85 4.97 9.79 -4.45
C PRO A 85 5.23 10.75 -5.62
N VAL A 86 4.25 10.99 -6.50
CA VAL A 86 4.36 11.99 -7.57
C VAL A 86 4.46 13.39 -6.97
N CYS A 87 3.59 13.74 -6.01
CA CYS A 87 3.65 15.02 -5.32
C CYS A 87 4.97 15.21 -4.55
N GLN A 88 5.45 14.18 -3.85
CA GLN A 88 6.73 14.19 -3.16
C GLN A 88 7.89 14.41 -4.13
N GLY A 89 7.89 13.71 -5.27
CA GLY A 89 8.89 13.88 -6.32
C GLY A 89 8.90 15.31 -6.87
N LEU A 90 7.74 15.91 -7.11
CA LEU A 90 7.62 17.30 -7.56
C LEU A 90 8.19 18.29 -6.53
N VAL A 91 7.87 18.11 -5.25
CA VAL A 91 8.39 18.95 -4.16
C VAL A 91 9.90 18.81 -4.03
N LEU A 92 10.44 17.59 -4.15
CA LEU A 92 11.87 17.32 -4.13
C LEU A 92 12.58 18.02 -5.30
N VAL A 93 12.03 17.92 -6.52
CA VAL A 93 12.60 18.61 -7.69
C VAL A 93 12.52 20.12 -7.53
N PHE A 94 11.45 20.63 -6.90
CA PHE A 94 11.35 22.05 -6.59
C PHE A 94 12.45 22.48 -5.62
N LEU A 95 12.65 21.74 -4.52
CA LEU A 95 13.74 21.93 -3.54
C LEU A 95 15.13 21.96 -4.19
N LEU A 96 15.38 21.05 -5.13
CA LEU A 96 16.68 20.94 -5.81
C LEU A 96 17.01 22.09 -6.77
N ARG A 97 16.05 22.97 -7.11
CA ARG A 97 16.31 24.14 -8.00
C ARG A 97 17.16 25.25 -7.35
N GLY A 98 17.42 25.18 -6.05
CA GLY A 98 18.54 25.89 -5.41
C GLY A 98 18.46 27.43 -5.34
N LYS A 99 17.31 28.04 -5.67
CA LYS A 99 17.09 29.48 -5.45
C LYS A 99 15.66 29.75 -4.99
N PHE A 100 15.50 30.03 -3.70
CA PHE A 100 14.22 30.41 -3.11
C PHE A 100 14.26 31.86 -2.66
N SER A 101 13.21 32.62 -2.99
CA SER A 101 12.85 33.78 -2.19
C SER A 101 12.34 33.31 -0.82
N VAL A 102 12.41 34.18 0.18
CA VAL A 102 11.94 33.88 1.55
C VAL A 102 10.48 33.40 1.55
N ASP A 103 9.65 33.99 0.71
CA ASP A 103 8.23 33.63 0.58
C ASP A 103 8.03 32.24 -0.04
N ASN A 104 8.80 31.92 -1.09
CA ASN A 104 8.75 30.61 -1.72
C ASN A 104 9.29 29.51 -0.80
N LEU A 105 10.31 29.82 0.01
CA LEU A 105 10.87 28.86 0.95
C LEU A 105 9.84 28.44 2.00
N ARG A 106 9.05 29.38 2.54
CA ARG A 106 7.98 29.08 3.49
C ARG A 106 6.92 28.17 2.87
N LEU A 107 6.48 28.48 1.65
CA LEU A 107 5.51 27.66 0.94
C LEU A 107 6.05 26.25 0.67
N THR A 108 7.28 26.13 0.17
CA THR A 108 7.91 24.83 -0.10
C THR A 108 8.08 24.02 1.18
N LEU A 109 8.48 24.62 2.30
CA LEU A 109 8.57 23.91 3.58
C LEU A 109 7.21 23.37 4.04
N THR A 110 6.15 24.15 3.92
CA THR A 110 4.79 23.70 4.24
C THR A 110 4.37 22.55 3.34
N LEU A 111 4.62 22.63 2.03
CA LEU A 111 4.33 21.55 1.08
C LEU A 111 5.12 20.29 1.41
N THR A 112 6.40 20.41 1.75
CA THR A 112 7.23 19.28 2.19
C THR A 112 6.62 18.60 3.41
N MET A 113 6.23 19.36 4.44
CA MET A 113 5.57 18.78 5.63
C MET A 113 4.29 18.04 5.26
N ILE A 114 3.42 18.63 4.44
CA ILE A 114 2.18 17.97 3.98
C ILE A 114 2.50 16.66 3.26
N THR A 115 3.46 16.68 2.33
CA THR A 115 3.84 15.48 1.59
C THR A 115 4.49 14.41 2.46
N SER A 116 5.18 14.79 3.55
CA SER A 116 5.69 13.83 4.54
C SER A 116 4.57 13.16 5.33
N PHE A 117 3.49 13.88 5.66
CA PHE A 117 2.31 13.24 6.27
C PHE A 117 1.66 12.22 5.34
N TRP A 118 1.67 12.47 4.04
CA TRP A 118 1.14 11.51 3.06
C TRP A 118 1.97 10.22 3.01
N ALA A 119 3.30 10.28 3.18
CA ALA A 119 4.13 9.06 3.27
C ALA A 119 3.74 8.20 4.48
N VAL A 120 3.49 8.83 5.64
CA VAL A 120 3.05 8.11 6.83
C VAL A 120 1.67 7.50 6.62
N LEU A 121 0.76 8.25 6.00
CA LEU A 121 -0.57 7.77 5.65
C LEU A 121 -0.50 6.55 4.72
N GLU A 122 0.40 6.56 3.74
CA GLU A 122 0.64 5.43 2.85
C GLU A 122 1.05 4.17 3.62
N CYS A 123 2.07 4.28 4.47
CA CYS A 123 2.52 3.15 5.30
C CYS A 123 1.39 2.63 6.21
N VAL A 124 0.59 3.52 6.79
CA VAL A 124 -0.55 3.14 7.64
C VAL A 124 -1.62 2.42 6.84
N LEU A 125 -1.98 2.91 5.65
CA LEU A 125 -2.97 2.28 4.79
C LEU A 125 -2.52 0.90 4.32
N VAL A 126 -1.27 0.78 3.85
CA VAL A 126 -0.68 -0.51 3.44
C VAL A 126 -0.70 -1.48 4.62
N ALA A 127 -0.28 -1.05 5.81
CA ALA A 127 -0.29 -1.90 7.00
C ALA A 127 -1.70 -2.32 7.45
N LEU A 128 -2.68 -1.42 7.35
CA LEU A 128 -4.06 -1.71 7.69
C LEU A 128 -4.66 -2.74 6.72
N ILE A 129 -4.48 -2.53 5.41
CA ILE A 129 -4.97 -3.46 4.38
C ILE A 129 -4.30 -4.81 4.53
N ALA A 130 -2.97 -4.84 4.69
CA ALA A 130 -2.21 -6.04 5.00
C ALA A 130 -2.80 -6.80 6.18
N THR A 131 -3.06 -6.10 7.29
CA THR A 131 -3.61 -6.68 8.51
C THR A 131 -5.01 -7.25 8.28
N ILE A 132 -5.88 -6.55 7.53
CA ILE A 132 -7.23 -7.05 7.20
C ILE A 132 -7.14 -8.35 6.40
N PHE A 133 -6.26 -8.43 5.40
CA PHE A 133 -6.07 -9.64 4.61
C PHE A 133 -5.58 -10.82 5.43
N GLU A 134 -4.57 -10.60 6.27
CA GLU A 134 -4.01 -11.62 7.15
C GLU A 134 -5.07 -12.16 8.13
N ILE A 135 -5.79 -11.27 8.82
CA ILE A 135 -6.84 -11.67 9.76
C ILE A 135 -7.96 -12.45 9.05
N GLY A 136 -8.38 -12.00 7.86
CA GLY A 136 -9.43 -12.67 7.09
C GLY A 136 -9.04 -14.09 6.71
N GLN A 137 -7.84 -14.28 6.16
CA GLN A 137 -7.36 -15.61 5.75
C GLN A 137 -7.16 -16.55 6.95
N ILE A 138 -6.57 -16.04 8.04
CA ILE A 138 -6.38 -16.83 9.27
C ILE A 138 -7.73 -17.26 9.83
N SER A 139 -8.73 -16.37 9.85
CA SER A 139 -10.06 -16.66 10.40
C SER A 139 -10.78 -17.75 9.60
N VAL A 140 -10.77 -17.68 8.26
CA VAL A 140 -11.37 -18.71 7.41
C VAL A 140 -10.72 -20.07 7.67
N LYS A 141 -9.39 -20.11 7.77
CA LYS A 141 -8.66 -21.37 7.99
C LYS A 141 -8.84 -21.96 9.38
N ILE A 142 -8.96 -21.14 10.41
CA ILE A 142 -9.33 -21.62 11.76
C ILE A 142 -10.74 -22.21 11.74
N VAL A 143 -11.68 -21.57 11.05
CA VAL A 143 -13.04 -22.08 10.91
C VAL A 143 -13.06 -23.41 10.17
N ASP A 144 -12.42 -23.49 8.99
CA ASP A 144 -12.29 -24.75 8.21
C ASP A 144 -11.68 -25.88 9.06
N PHE A 145 -10.67 -25.56 9.88
CA PHE A 145 -10.03 -26.52 10.77
C PHE A 145 -10.97 -27.04 11.87
N ILE A 146 -11.75 -26.14 12.49
CA ILE A 146 -12.67 -26.49 13.58
C ILE A 146 -13.89 -27.25 13.02
N THR A 147 -14.39 -26.88 11.84
CA THR A 147 -15.56 -27.50 11.22
C THR A 147 -15.22 -28.77 10.43
N GLY A 148 -13.95 -28.98 10.05
CA GLY A 148 -13.45 -30.22 9.44
C GLY A 148 -14.16 -30.58 8.15
N ASP A 149 -14.26 -29.64 7.20
CA ASP A 149 -14.97 -29.77 5.92
C ASP A 149 -16.46 -30.17 6.04
N ARG A 150 -17.08 -30.01 7.21
CA ARG A 150 -18.52 -30.25 7.40
C ARG A 150 -19.31 -28.96 7.27
N CYS A 151 -19.45 -28.49 6.03
CA CYS A 151 -20.52 -27.60 5.58
C CYS A 151 -21.13 -28.17 4.30
#